data_AF-A0AAV0H7D2-F1
#
_entry.id   AF-A0AAV0H7D2-F1
#
_cell.length_a   1.000
_cell.length_b   1.000
_cell.length_c   1.000
_cell.angle_alpha   90.00
_cell.angle_beta   90.00
_cell.angle_gamma   90.00
#
_symmetry.space_group_name_H-M   'P 1'
#
loop_
_entity.id
_entity.type
_entity.pdbx_description
1 polymer ?
#
loop_
_entity_poly.entity_id
_entity_poly.type
_entity_poly.pdbx_seq_one_letter_code
_entity_poly.pdbx_strand_id
1 'polypeptide(L)'
;LITVAIANAFALSSAVYIAAGVSGGHVNPAVTFGMAVGGHISVPTALFYWLSQMLASVFASLILRVMTVSQVIPRVPAYAIAEEMTGFGASMLEGLLTFVLVYTVYACSDPRRGPFGAIGPLVIGLTAGAGVLAVGPFSGGSMNPACAFGSAVIAGKFKNQAVYWVGPLIGAAVAGLVYDNVVFPPDDAADSIRGVSDDSDIFFVILLDLFVIISRFLCCFRTFFPLFMFVIIRVNCIKPLTV
;
A
#
# COMPACT_ATOMS: atom_id res chain seq x y z
N LEU A 1 16.11 -4.13 10.74
CA LEU A 1 15.35 -2.90 10.44
C LEU A 1 15.69 -2.34 9.05
N ILE A 2 16.95 -1.95 8.79
CA ILE A 2 17.37 -1.36 7.51
C ILE A 2 16.98 -2.21 6.29
N THR A 3 17.26 -3.52 6.32
CA THR A 3 16.90 -4.43 5.21
C THR A 3 15.39 -4.46 4.95
N VAL A 4 14.57 -4.45 6.00
CA VAL A 4 13.10 -4.46 5.88
C VAL A 4 12.60 -3.16 5.28
N ALA A 5 13.15 -2.02 5.70
CA ALA A 5 12.77 -0.73 5.16
C ALA A 5 13.14 -0.57 3.68
N ILE A 6 14.37 -0.96 3.30
CA ILE A 6 14.82 -0.92 1.90
C ILE A 6 13.96 -1.86 1.03
N ALA A 7 13.69 -3.07 1.53
CA ALA A 7 12.82 -4.00 0.84
C ALA A 7 11.41 -3.43 0.67
N ASN A 8 10.83 -2.84 1.72
CA ASN A 8 9.51 -2.20 1.63
C ASN A 8 9.51 -1.03 0.64
N ALA A 9 10.58 -0.23 0.60
CA ALA A 9 10.68 0.89 -0.33
C ALA A 9 10.67 0.44 -1.78
N PHE A 10 11.58 -0.47 -2.16
CA PHE A 10 11.64 -0.93 -3.54
C PHE A 10 10.42 -1.74 -3.93
N ALA A 11 9.94 -2.60 -3.03
CA ALA A 11 8.78 -3.42 -3.31
C ALA A 11 7.51 -2.59 -3.50
N LEU A 12 7.28 -1.56 -2.68
CA LEU A 12 6.16 -0.64 -2.89
C LEU A 12 6.37 0.21 -4.14
N SER A 13 7.60 0.68 -4.42
CA SER A 13 7.88 1.45 -5.63
C SER A 13 7.54 0.66 -6.91
N SER A 14 8.02 -0.57 -7.00
CA SER A 14 7.74 -1.45 -8.13
C SER A 14 6.27 -1.82 -8.21
N ALA A 15 5.63 -2.08 -7.06
CA ALA A 15 4.21 -2.37 -6.97
C ALA A 15 3.35 -1.24 -7.56
N VAL A 16 3.56 -0.01 -7.09
CA VAL A 16 2.84 1.15 -7.59
C VAL A 16 3.19 1.42 -9.05
N TYR A 17 4.44 1.27 -9.48
CA TYR A 17 4.84 1.51 -10.86
C TYR A 17 4.09 0.60 -11.85
N ILE A 18 3.96 -0.69 -11.52
CA ILE A 18 3.25 -1.67 -12.36
C ILE A 18 1.75 -1.41 -12.36
N ALA A 19 1.19 -1.03 -11.20
CA ALA A 19 -0.25 -0.88 -11.02
C ALA A 19 -0.82 0.50 -11.39
N ALA A 20 0.02 1.55 -11.41
CA ALA A 20 -0.41 2.93 -11.58
C ALA A 20 -1.24 3.16 -12.86
N GLY A 21 -0.82 2.56 -13.98
CA GLY A 21 -1.52 2.70 -15.27
C GLY A 21 -2.80 1.86 -15.41
N VAL A 22 -3.19 1.10 -14.38
CA VAL A 22 -4.32 0.17 -14.41
C VAL A 22 -5.29 0.44 -13.26
N SER A 23 -4.82 0.39 -12.02
CA SER A 23 -5.62 0.55 -10.80
C SER A 23 -5.31 1.84 -10.02
N GLY A 24 -4.43 2.70 -10.54
CA GLY A 24 -3.88 3.81 -9.75
C GLY A 24 -2.91 3.35 -8.64
N GLY A 25 -2.69 2.05 -8.46
CA GLY A 25 -1.65 1.51 -7.58
C GLY A 25 -1.85 1.79 -6.09
N HIS A 26 -3.09 1.79 -5.60
CA HIS A 26 -3.39 2.07 -4.19
C HIS A 26 -2.73 1.09 -3.23
N VAL A 27 -2.85 -0.22 -3.49
CA VAL A 27 -2.24 -1.36 -2.76
C VAL A 27 -2.33 -1.30 -1.22
N ASN A 28 -3.24 -0.48 -0.70
CA ASN A 28 -3.34 -0.09 0.69
C ASN A 28 -4.76 0.43 0.98
N PRO A 29 -5.48 -0.17 1.96
CA PRO A 29 -6.82 0.29 2.33
C PRO A 29 -6.84 1.74 2.82
N ALA A 30 -5.78 2.19 3.49
CA ALA A 30 -5.68 3.58 3.94
C ALA A 30 -5.53 4.56 2.77
N VAL A 31 -4.71 4.23 1.76
CA VAL A 31 -4.60 5.04 0.54
C VAL A 31 -5.94 5.09 -0.20
N THR A 32 -6.56 3.94 -0.42
CA THR A 32 -7.89 3.83 -1.02
C THR A 32 -8.92 4.68 -0.28
N PHE A 33 -8.90 4.65 1.05
CA PHE A 33 -9.78 5.44 1.89
C PHE A 33 -9.53 6.94 1.76
N GLY A 34 -8.27 7.37 1.76
CA GLY A 34 -7.88 8.76 1.53
C GLY A 34 -8.44 9.26 0.20
N MET A 35 -8.22 8.50 -0.89
CA MET A 35 -8.73 8.83 -2.23
C MET A 35 -10.25 8.90 -2.28
N ALA A 36 -10.95 8.03 -1.55
CA ALA A 36 -12.42 8.07 -1.46
C ALA A 36 -12.90 9.31 -0.68
N VAL A 37 -12.23 9.68 0.40
CA VAL A 37 -12.54 10.87 1.20
C VAL A 37 -12.29 12.17 0.41
N GLY A 38 -11.24 12.21 -0.41
CA GLY A 38 -11.01 13.33 -1.34
C GLY A 38 -11.89 13.33 -2.59
N GLY A 39 -12.78 12.35 -2.75
CA GLY A 39 -13.72 12.29 -3.87
C GLY A 39 -13.12 11.80 -5.20
N HIS A 40 -11.91 11.23 -5.18
CA HIS A 40 -11.23 10.73 -6.38
C HIS A 40 -11.69 9.32 -6.81
N ILE A 41 -12.36 8.57 -5.93
CA ILE A 41 -12.97 7.27 -6.24
C ILE A 41 -14.35 7.13 -5.60
N SER A 42 -15.23 6.34 -6.22
CA SER A 42 -16.55 6.03 -5.66
C SER A 42 -16.46 5.09 -4.44
N VAL A 43 -17.43 5.19 -3.53
CA VAL A 43 -17.51 4.30 -2.34
C VAL A 43 -17.60 2.81 -2.72
N PRO A 44 -18.42 2.39 -3.72
CA PRO A 44 -18.41 1.00 -4.17
C PRO A 44 -17.04 0.54 -4.67
N THR A 45 -16.35 1.35 -5.48
CA THR A 45 -14.99 1.06 -5.95
C THR A 45 -14.03 0.91 -4.77
N ALA A 46 -14.08 1.80 -3.78
CA ALA A 46 -13.24 1.73 -2.59
C ALA A 46 -13.43 0.41 -1.81
N LEU A 47 -14.67 -0.07 -1.70
CA LEU A 47 -14.97 -1.35 -1.04
C LEU A 47 -14.39 -2.54 -1.81
N PHE A 48 -14.48 -2.55 -3.14
CA PHE A 48 -13.86 -3.59 -3.96
C PHE A 48 -12.33 -3.60 -3.82
N TYR A 49 -11.70 -2.42 -3.78
CA TYR A 49 -10.27 -2.28 -3.51
C TYR A 49 -9.90 -2.81 -2.14
N TRP A 50 -10.68 -2.50 -1.10
CA TRP A 50 -10.42 -3.05 0.23
C TRP A 50 -10.48 -4.58 0.20
N LEU A 51 -11.55 -5.17 -0.33
CA LEU A 51 -11.69 -6.63 -0.41
C LEU A 51 -10.52 -7.28 -1.15
N SER A 52 -10.13 -6.75 -2.31
CA SER A 52 -9.01 -7.27 -3.10
C SER A 52 -7.69 -7.18 -2.33
N GLN A 53 -7.43 -6.04 -1.68
CA GLN A 53 -6.21 -5.80 -0.91
C GLN A 53 -6.12 -6.72 0.30
N MET A 54 -7.23 -6.95 1.00
CA MET A 54 -7.29 -7.87 2.14
C MET A 54 -7.02 -9.31 1.70
N LEU A 55 -7.70 -9.78 0.66
CA LEU A 55 -7.55 -11.14 0.14
C LEU A 55 -6.12 -11.39 -0.36
N ALA A 56 -5.56 -10.42 -1.10
CA ALA A 56 -4.19 -10.47 -1.58
C ALA A 56 -3.18 -10.58 -0.44
N SER A 57 -3.37 -9.80 0.62
CA SER A 57 -2.45 -9.81 1.76
C SER A 57 -2.49 -11.12 2.54
N VAL A 58 -3.69 -11.71 2.73
CA VAL A 58 -3.84 -13.03 3.35
C VAL A 58 -3.16 -14.10 2.49
N PHE A 59 -3.42 -14.09 1.18
CA PHE A 59 -2.84 -15.06 0.25
C PHE A 59 -1.31 -14.95 0.17
N ALA A 60 -0.77 -13.74 0.13
CA ALA A 60 0.67 -13.50 0.16
C ALA A 60 1.32 -14.02 1.46
N SER A 61 0.66 -13.79 2.60
CA SER A 61 1.11 -14.27 3.91
C SER A 61 1.04 -15.80 4.00
N LEU A 62 0.05 -16.43 3.35
CA LEU A 62 -0.08 -17.88 3.27
C LEU A 62 1.04 -18.49 2.41
N ILE A 63 1.32 -17.91 1.23
CA ILE A 63 2.45 -18.34 0.40
C ILE A 63 3.74 -18.24 1.21
N LEU A 64 3.98 -17.12 1.87
CA LEU A 64 5.17 -16.93 2.71
C LEU A 64 5.28 -18.02 3.78
N ARG A 65 4.17 -18.36 4.46
CA ARG A 65 4.16 -19.45 5.45
C ARG A 65 4.58 -20.76 4.84
N VAL A 66 4.02 -21.14 3.68
CA VAL A 66 4.33 -22.39 2.97
C VAL A 66 5.80 -22.43 2.52
N MET A 67 6.33 -21.31 2.03
CA MET A 67 7.70 -21.24 1.54
C MET A 67 8.75 -21.24 2.65
N THR A 68 8.38 -20.88 3.88
CA THR A 68 9.29 -20.74 5.02
C THR A 68 9.17 -21.88 6.04
N VAL A 69 8.36 -22.91 5.77
CA VAL A 69 8.14 -24.06 6.66
C VAL A 69 9.44 -24.76 7.07
N SER A 70 10.44 -24.80 6.19
CA SER A 70 11.74 -25.44 6.44
C SER A 70 12.75 -24.58 7.20
N GLN A 71 12.39 -23.35 7.58
CA GLN A 71 13.30 -22.44 8.29
C GLN A 71 13.23 -22.63 9.81
N VAL A 72 14.33 -22.30 10.51
CA VAL A 72 14.49 -22.43 11.97
C VAL A 72 13.42 -21.67 12.77
N ILE A 73 12.83 -20.63 12.18
CA ILE A 73 11.68 -19.89 12.75
C ILE A 73 10.58 -19.86 11.68
N PRO A 74 9.70 -20.88 11.61
CA PRO A 74 8.61 -20.94 10.65
C PRO A 74 7.45 -20.05 11.12
N ARG A 75 7.67 -18.73 11.18
CA ARG A 75 6.67 -17.77 11.63
C ARG A 75 6.54 -16.63 10.63
N VAL A 76 5.32 -16.44 10.14
CA VAL A 76 4.94 -15.20 9.44
C VAL A 76 5.09 -14.06 10.44
N PRO A 77 5.93 -13.04 10.17
CA PRO A 77 6.05 -11.91 11.07
C PRO A 77 4.75 -11.11 11.01
N ALA A 78 4.18 -10.88 12.18
CA ALA A 78 3.01 -10.05 12.37
C ALA A 78 3.45 -8.74 13.02
N TYR A 79 2.79 -7.64 12.65
CA TYR A 79 3.01 -6.34 13.27
C TYR A 79 2.62 -6.40 14.75
N ALA A 80 3.44 -5.79 15.60
CA ALA A 80 3.23 -5.74 17.03
C ALA A 80 3.73 -4.40 17.55
N ILE A 81 3.02 -3.88 18.55
CA ILE A 81 3.45 -2.69 19.28
C ILE A 81 4.50 -3.10 20.32
N ALA A 82 5.48 -2.23 20.56
CA ALA A 82 6.47 -2.40 21.62
C ALA A 82 5.77 -2.52 22.98
N GLU A 83 6.33 -3.34 23.89
CA GLU A 83 5.67 -3.68 25.16
C GLU A 83 5.41 -2.46 26.05
N GLU A 84 6.28 -1.45 25.98
CA GLU A 84 6.18 -0.20 26.73
C GLU A 84 5.23 0.83 26.10
N MET A 85 4.72 0.56 24.89
CA MET A 85 3.93 1.52 24.12
C MET A 85 2.43 1.29 24.31
N THR A 86 1.68 2.38 24.50
CA THR A 86 0.22 2.33 24.54
C THR A 86 -0.37 2.15 23.13
N GLY A 87 -1.53 1.50 23.03
CA GLY A 87 -2.24 1.35 21.75
C GLY A 87 -2.62 2.70 21.13
N PHE A 88 -2.95 3.69 21.96
CA PHE A 88 -3.23 5.06 21.49
C PHE A 88 -1.99 5.72 20.88
N GLY A 89 -0.84 5.66 21.58
CA GLY A 89 0.41 6.20 21.05
C GLY A 89 0.81 5.54 19.74
N ALA A 90 0.69 4.21 19.66
CA ALA A 90 0.96 3.47 18.43
C ALA A 90 0.03 3.89 17.28
N SER A 91 -1.25 4.15 17.60
CA SER A 91 -2.25 4.58 16.61
C SER A 91 -1.95 5.98 16.08
N MET A 92 -1.54 6.91 16.93
CA MET A 92 -1.12 8.25 16.48
C MET A 92 0.11 8.17 15.59
N LEU A 93 1.08 7.32 15.95
CA LEU A 93 2.32 7.15 15.20
C LEU A 93 2.04 6.54 13.81
N GLU A 94 1.30 5.43 13.76
CA GLU A 94 0.85 4.82 12.50
C GLU A 94 0.02 5.80 11.64
N GLY A 95 -0.84 6.61 12.28
CA GLY A 95 -1.62 7.64 11.60
C GLY A 95 -0.77 8.75 10.99
N LEU A 96 0.22 9.28 11.71
CA LEU A 96 1.12 10.31 11.20
C LEU A 96 1.91 9.84 9.98
N LEU A 97 2.45 8.61 10.02
CA LEU A 97 3.21 8.08 8.89
C LEU A 97 2.30 7.76 7.70
N THR A 98 1.09 7.29 7.96
CA THR A 98 0.10 7.07 6.91
C THR A 98 -0.34 8.39 6.28
N PHE A 99 -0.49 9.46 7.07
CA PHE A 99 -0.74 10.80 6.55
C PHE A 99 0.36 11.21 5.57
N VAL A 100 1.64 11.08 5.94
CA VAL A 100 2.76 11.42 5.05
C VAL A 100 2.74 10.55 3.79
N LEU A 101 2.50 9.24 3.92
CA LEU A 101 2.42 8.32 2.78
C LEU A 101 1.29 8.71 1.82
N VAL A 102 0.07 8.92 2.33
CA VAL A 102 -1.10 9.26 1.51
C VAL A 102 -0.94 10.64 0.89
N TYR A 103 -0.43 11.61 1.63
CA TYR A 103 -0.11 12.94 1.10
C TYR A 103 0.90 12.86 -0.05
N THR A 104 1.93 12.01 0.06
CA THR A 104 2.86 11.74 -1.04
C THR A 104 2.15 11.12 -2.24
N VAL A 105 1.24 10.17 -2.04
CA VAL A 105 0.43 9.58 -3.13
C VAL A 105 -0.35 10.66 -3.87
N TYR A 106 -1.11 11.49 -3.15
CA TYR A 106 -1.83 12.62 -3.71
C TYR A 106 -0.94 13.52 -4.54
N ALA A 107 0.17 13.95 -3.93
CA ALA A 107 1.10 14.84 -4.59
C ALA A 107 1.70 14.22 -5.86
N CYS A 108 2.01 12.92 -5.84
CA CYS A 108 2.60 12.21 -6.97
C CYS A 108 1.59 11.89 -8.08
N SER A 109 0.32 11.74 -7.74
CA SER A 109 -0.77 11.45 -8.69
C SER A 109 -1.34 12.70 -9.35
N ASP A 110 -1.00 13.91 -8.88
CA ASP A 110 -1.48 15.16 -9.47
C ASP A 110 -0.94 15.37 -10.90
N PRO A 111 -1.82 15.43 -11.93
CA PRO A 111 -1.41 15.67 -13.32
C PRO A 111 -0.62 16.96 -13.53
N ARG A 112 -0.81 17.96 -12.67
CA ARG A 112 -0.13 19.27 -12.74
C ARG A 112 1.37 19.18 -12.45
N ARG A 113 1.85 18.08 -11.88
CA ARG A 113 3.29 17.83 -11.68
C ARG A 113 4.07 17.58 -12.98
N GLY A 114 3.38 17.34 -14.09
CA GLY A 114 4.02 17.12 -15.38
C GLY A 114 5.05 15.99 -15.35
N PRO A 115 6.28 16.18 -15.87
CA PRO A 115 7.29 15.12 -15.93
C PRO A 115 7.68 14.48 -14.59
N PHE A 116 7.49 15.19 -13.47
CA PHE A 116 7.80 14.66 -12.14
C PHE A 116 6.78 13.61 -11.65
N GLY A 117 5.64 13.44 -12.33
CA GLY A 117 4.73 12.32 -12.07
C GLY A 117 5.36 10.95 -12.34
N ALA A 118 6.30 10.87 -13.30
CA ALA A 118 6.95 9.61 -13.69
C ALA A 118 7.82 8.99 -12.56
N ILE A 119 8.36 9.83 -11.67
CA ILE A 119 9.11 9.37 -10.49
C ILE A 119 8.21 9.08 -9.28
N GLY A 120 6.90 9.35 -9.40
CA GLY A 120 5.93 9.22 -8.31
C GLY A 120 5.95 7.87 -7.59
N PRO A 121 5.90 6.73 -8.30
CA PRO A 121 5.98 5.41 -7.67
C PRO A 121 7.24 5.22 -6.81
N LEU A 122 8.40 5.70 -7.27
CA LEU A 122 9.65 5.63 -6.51
C LEU A 122 9.57 6.46 -5.23
N VAL A 123 9.01 7.68 -5.30
CA VAL A 123 8.86 8.57 -4.13
C VAL A 123 7.89 7.98 -3.11
N ILE A 124 6.79 7.37 -3.56
CA ILE A 124 5.82 6.68 -2.70
C ILE A 124 6.50 5.54 -1.94
N GLY A 125 7.26 4.69 -2.63
CA GLY A 125 7.99 3.60 -2.00
C GLY A 125 9.07 4.08 -1.02
N LEU A 126 9.90 5.05 -1.41
CA LEU A 126 10.90 5.63 -0.51
C LEU A 126 10.28 6.25 0.75
N THR A 127 9.13 6.90 0.62
CA THR A 127 8.36 7.43 1.76
C THR A 127 7.93 6.33 2.71
N ALA A 128 7.38 5.22 2.20
CA ALA A 128 7.02 4.09 3.04
C ALA A 128 8.25 3.42 3.68
N GLY A 129 9.38 3.31 2.96
CA GLY A 129 10.63 2.80 3.54
C GLY A 129 11.15 3.69 4.68
N ALA A 130 11.11 5.01 4.50
CA ALA A 130 11.46 5.96 5.54
C ALA A 130 10.54 5.82 6.77
N GLY A 131 9.24 5.61 6.56
CA GLY A 131 8.30 5.31 7.64
C GLY A 131 8.65 4.02 8.40
N VAL A 132 9.03 2.96 7.71
CA VAL A 132 9.51 1.73 8.36
C VAL A 132 10.79 1.97 9.17
N LEU A 133 11.74 2.78 8.67
CA LEU A 133 12.94 3.14 9.44
C LEU A 133 12.59 3.91 10.71
N ALA A 134 11.67 4.87 10.62
CA ALA A 134 11.29 5.72 11.73
C ALA A 134 10.53 4.96 12.82
N VAL A 135 9.61 4.06 12.42
CA VAL A 135 8.61 3.49 13.34
C VAL A 135 8.75 2.00 13.57
N GLY A 136 9.59 1.31 12.79
CA GLY A 136 9.78 -0.13 12.89
C GLY A 136 10.01 -0.66 14.32
N PRO A 137 10.82 -0.01 15.18
CA PRO A 137 11.00 -0.42 16.57
C PRO A 137 9.75 -0.27 17.46
N PHE A 138 8.80 0.59 17.10
CA PHE A 138 7.66 0.94 17.94
C PHE A 138 6.39 0.17 17.58
N SER A 139 6.00 0.15 16.30
CA SER A 139 4.77 -0.52 15.81
C SER A 139 5.03 -1.50 14.66
N GLY A 140 6.29 -1.64 14.22
CA GLY A 140 6.64 -2.34 12.99
C GLY A 140 6.45 -1.50 11.72
N GLY A 141 5.85 -0.31 11.80
CA GLY A 141 5.70 0.62 10.68
C GLY A 141 4.82 0.06 9.56
N SER A 142 3.57 -0.29 9.87
CA SER A 142 2.67 -0.93 8.92
C SER A 142 2.22 0.02 7.82
N MET A 143 1.67 1.17 8.22
CA MET A 143 1.02 2.20 7.38
C MET A 143 -0.07 1.64 6.44
N ASN A 144 -0.44 0.37 6.58
CA ASN A 144 -1.26 -0.38 5.63
C ASN A 144 -2.11 -1.44 6.36
N PRO A 145 -3.42 -1.18 6.54
CA PRO A 145 -4.32 -2.09 7.24
C PRO A 145 -4.37 -3.50 6.63
N ALA A 146 -4.30 -3.63 5.29
CA ALA A 146 -4.27 -4.93 4.64
C ALA A 146 -3.03 -5.71 5.05
N CYS A 147 -1.86 -5.06 5.03
CA CYS A 147 -0.60 -5.69 5.39
C CYS A 147 -0.58 -6.18 6.85
N ALA A 148 -1.10 -5.35 7.77
CA ALA A 148 -1.28 -5.74 9.16
C ALA A 148 -2.24 -6.93 9.31
N PHE A 149 -3.35 -6.94 8.58
CA PHE A 149 -4.37 -7.98 8.71
C PHE A 149 -3.95 -9.32 8.10
N GLY A 150 -3.42 -9.33 6.88
CA GLY A 150 -3.07 -10.59 6.22
C GLY A 150 -2.01 -11.37 7.00
N SER A 151 -1.01 -10.66 7.51
CA SER A 151 0.01 -11.26 8.38
C SER A 151 -0.56 -11.73 9.72
N ALA A 152 -1.46 -10.95 10.34
CA ALA A 152 -2.15 -11.31 11.59
C ALA A 152 -3.01 -12.58 11.46
N VAL A 153 -3.76 -12.72 10.36
CA VAL A 153 -4.61 -13.88 10.06
C VAL A 153 -3.78 -15.15 9.99
N ILE A 154 -2.70 -15.13 9.21
CA ILE A 154 -1.88 -16.34 9.01
C ILE A 154 -1.00 -16.65 10.23
N ALA A 155 -0.56 -15.63 10.97
CA ALA A 155 0.21 -15.78 12.19
C ALA A 155 -0.64 -16.10 13.43
N GLY A 156 -1.97 -15.96 13.35
CA GLY A 156 -2.89 -16.12 14.47
C GLY A 156 -2.71 -15.07 15.58
N LYS A 157 -2.26 -13.86 15.23
CA LYS A 157 -1.92 -12.80 16.20
C LYS A 157 -2.69 -11.51 15.90
N PHE A 158 -3.74 -11.26 16.67
CA PHE A 158 -4.64 -10.10 16.52
C PHE A 158 -4.56 -9.08 17.66
N LYS A 159 -3.62 -9.25 18.60
CA LYS A 159 -3.45 -8.32 19.72
C LYS A 159 -3.18 -6.91 19.19
N ASN A 160 -3.97 -5.93 19.64
CA ASN A 160 -3.87 -4.52 19.25
C ASN A 160 -4.08 -4.24 17.76
N GLN A 161 -4.78 -5.13 17.04
CA GLN A 161 -4.96 -4.97 15.59
C GLN A 161 -5.66 -3.66 15.21
N ALA A 162 -6.57 -3.16 16.04
CA ALA A 162 -7.29 -1.91 15.82
C ALA A 162 -6.38 -0.71 15.58
N VAL A 163 -5.17 -0.71 16.15
CA VAL A 163 -4.15 0.34 15.97
C VAL A 163 -3.81 0.53 14.49
N TYR A 164 -3.66 -0.58 13.75
CA TYR A 164 -3.30 -0.57 12.32
C TYR A 164 -4.48 -0.26 11.40
N TRP A 165 -5.67 -0.01 11.95
CA TRP A 165 -6.83 0.46 11.21
C TRP A 165 -7.14 1.90 11.56
N VAL A 166 -7.37 2.18 12.85
CA VAL A 166 -7.83 3.50 13.32
C VAL A 166 -6.82 4.58 12.98
N GLY A 167 -5.54 4.38 13.33
CA GLY A 167 -4.48 5.35 13.06
C GLY A 167 -4.34 5.63 11.56
N PRO A 168 -4.05 4.62 10.73
CA PRO A 168 -3.89 4.78 9.30
C PRO A 168 -5.10 5.41 8.59
N LEU A 169 -6.34 5.02 8.93
CA LEU A 169 -7.53 5.59 8.31
C LEU A 169 -7.72 7.07 8.66
N ILE A 170 -7.50 7.46 9.93
CA ILE A 170 -7.56 8.87 10.34
C ILE A 170 -6.48 9.68 9.61
N GLY A 171 -5.24 9.19 9.59
CA GLY A 171 -4.14 9.86 8.89
C GLY A 171 -4.42 10.03 7.40
N ALA A 172 -4.97 9.01 6.74
CA ALA A 172 -5.36 9.06 5.34
C ALA A 172 -6.49 10.04 5.05
N ALA A 173 -7.54 10.08 5.88
CA ALA A 173 -8.62 11.04 5.73
C ALA A 173 -8.12 12.48 5.86
N VAL A 174 -7.29 12.75 6.86
CA VAL A 174 -6.69 14.07 7.03
C VAL A 174 -5.81 14.43 5.83
N ALA A 175 -5.02 13.50 5.29
CA ALA A 175 -4.19 13.75 4.11
C ALA A 175 -5.01 14.14 2.87
N GLY A 176 -6.08 13.38 2.58
CA GLY A 176 -6.97 13.70 1.45
C GLY A 176 -7.65 15.06 1.62
N LEU A 177 -8.20 15.33 2.81
CA LEU A 177 -8.85 16.62 3.09
C LEU A 177 -7.88 17.79 3.03
N VAL A 178 -6.65 17.65 3.54
CA VAL A 178 -5.66 18.73 3.53
C VAL A 178 -5.20 19.03 2.10
N TYR A 179 -4.91 18.01 1.31
CA TYR A 179 -4.42 18.20 -0.06
C TYR A 179 -5.48 18.90 -0.93
N ASP A 180 -6.72 18.41 -0.89
CA ASP A 180 -7.79 18.89 -1.76
C ASP A 180 -8.44 20.21 -1.27
N ASN A 181 -8.44 20.54 0.03
CA ASN A 181 -9.10 21.76 0.52
C ASN A 181 -8.14 22.91 0.87
N VAL A 182 -6.90 22.61 1.25
CA VAL A 182 -5.96 23.64 1.77
C VAL A 182 -4.87 23.94 0.75
N VAL A 183 -4.31 22.91 0.13
CA VAL A 183 -3.19 23.08 -0.79
C VAL A 183 -3.70 23.36 -2.21
N PHE A 184 -4.77 22.69 -2.63
CA PHE A 184 -5.32 22.81 -3.98
C PHE A 184 -6.85 22.74 -4.01
N PRO A 185 -7.57 23.83 -3.68
CA PRO A 185 -9.02 23.86 -3.85
C PRO A 185 -9.42 23.56 -5.30
N PRO A 186 -10.50 22.78 -5.54
CA PRO A 186 -10.95 22.47 -6.89
C PRO A 186 -11.42 23.76 -7.57
N ASP A 187 -10.76 24.14 -8.68
CA ASP A 187 -11.06 25.39 -9.40
C ASP A 187 -12.41 25.34 -10.14
N ASP A 188 -13.06 24.19 -10.32
CA ASP A 188 -14.43 24.12 -10.86
C ASP A 188 -15.15 22.81 -10.46
N ALA A 189 -16.42 22.94 -10.05
CA ALA A 189 -17.31 21.85 -9.59
C ALA A 189 -17.89 20.98 -10.73
N ALA A 190 -17.28 20.97 -11.92
CA ALA A 190 -17.88 20.37 -13.12
C ALA A 190 -17.35 18.97 -13.50
N ASP A 191 -16.22 18.52 -12.93
CA ASP A 191 -15.59 17.24 -13.33
C ASP A 191 -15.80 16.09 -12.32
N SER A 192 -16.49 16.32 -11.19
CA SER A 192 -16.59 15.37 -10.08
C SER A 192 -17.47 14.13 -10.33
N ILE A 193 -17.97 13.91 -11.55
CA ILE A 193 -18.75 12.71 -11.91
C ILE A 193 -18.35 12.22 -13.31
N ARG A 194 -17.07 11.90 -13.55
CA ARG A 194 -16.69 11.04 -14.68
C ARG A 194 -15.56 10.09 -14.30
N GLY A 195 -15.97 8.92 -13.83
CA GLY A 195 -15.09 7.77 -13.60
C GLY A 195 -15.88 6.55 -13.12
N VAL A 196 -17.04 6.29 -13.73
CA VAL A 196 -17.66 4.96 -13.61
C VAL A 196 -16.77 4.03 -14.43
N SER A 197 -15.87 3.33 -13.74
CA SER A 197 -15.08 2.25 -14.32
C SER A 197 -16.02 1.11 -14.70
N ASP A 198 -15.94 0.70 -15.96
CA ASP A 198 -16.67 -0.42 -16.54
C ASP A 198 -16.42 -1.70 -15.72
N ASP A 199 -17.42 -2.58 -15.55
CA ASP A 199 -17.33 -3.78 -14.69
C ASP A 199 -16.18 -4.74 -15.11
N SER A 200 -15.68 -4.60 -16.33
CA SER A 200 -14.53 -5.29 -16.91
C SER A 200 -13.17 -4.84 -16.35
N ASP A 201 -13.03 -3.58 -15.91
CA ASP A 201 -11.79 -3.04 -15.34
C ASP A 201 -11.56 -3.53 -13.91
N ILE A 202 -12.64 -3.76 -13.17
CA ILE A 202 -12.60 -4.18 -11.75
C ILE A 202 -11.92 -5.55 -11.60
N PHE A 203 -12.23 -6.51 -12.47
CA PHE A 203 -11.61 -7.85 -12.41
C PHE A 203 -10.10 -7.78 -12.69
N PHE A 204 -9.69 -6.96 -13.64
CA PHE A 204 -8.29 -6.78 -14.01
C PHE A 204 -7.49 -6.04 -12.92
N VAL A 205 -8.11 -5.03 -12.30
CA VAL A 205 -7.61 -4.33 -11.10
C VAL A 205 -7.41 -5.30 -9.94
N ILE A 206 -8.40 -6.16 -9.65
CA ILE A 206 -8.31 -7.16 -8.58
C ILE A 206 -7.15 -8.13 -8.83
N LEU A 207 -7.01 -8.64 -10.05
CA LEU A 207 -5.96 -9.62 -10.40
C LEU A 207 -4.55 -9.01 -10.34
N LEU A 208 -4.40 -7.76 -10.81
CA LEU A 208 -3.12 -7.06 -10.81
C LEU A 208 -2.71 -6.64 -9.41
N ASP A 209 -3.64 -6.07 -8.62
CA ASP A 209 -3.38 -5.72 -7.21
C ASP A 209 -3.08 -6.97 -6.37
N LEU A 210 -3.73 -8.11 -6.67
CA LEU A 210 -3.41 -9.41 -6.06
C LEU A 210 -1.95 -9.80 -6.33
N PHE A 211 -1.52 -9.80 -7.59
CA PHE A 211 -0.15 -10.11 -7.99
C PHE A 211 0.89 -9.15 -7.38
N VAL A 212 0.54 -7.87 -7.33
CA VAL A 212 1.41 -6.79 -6.84
C VAL A 212 1.58 -6.85 -5.32
N ILE A 213 0.51 -7.10 -4.57
CA ILE A 213 0.57 -7.24 -3.11
C ILE A 213 1.30 -8.53 -2.73
N ILE A 214 1.10 -9.63 -3.47
CA ILE A 214 1.90 -10.87 -3.32
C ILE A 214 3.38 -10.55 -3.47
N SER A 215 3.73 -9.80 -4.52
CA SER A 215 5.12 -9.42 -4.78
C SER A 215 5.70 -8.52 -3.69
N ARG A 216 4.92 -7.55 -3.18
CA ARG A 216 5.35 -6.64 -2.10
C ARG A 216 5.64 -7.40 -0.80
N PHE A 217 4.78 -8.34 -0.45
CA PHE A 217 4.94 -9.18 0.74
C PHE A 217 6.16 -10.11 0.64
N LEU A 218 6.41 -10.68 -0.54
CA LEU A 218 7.53 -11.60 -0.77
C LEU A 218 8.89 -10.89 -0.79
N CYS A 219 8.97 -9.65 -1.30
CA CYS A 219 10.22 -8.88 -1.37
C CYS A 219 10.81 -8.50 0.00
N CYS A 220 10.01 -8.45 1.07
CA CYS A 220 10.50 -8.23 2.44
C CYS A 220 11.35 -9.38 2.99
N PHE A 221 11.44 -10.52 2.29
CA PHE A 221 12.18 -11.69 2.76
C PHE A 221 13.37 -12.05 1.86
N ARG A 222 14.47 -12.38 2.54
CA ARG A 222 15.86 -12.57 2.09
C ARG A 222 16.08 -13.49 0.88
N THR A 223 15.04 -14.17 0.40
CA THR A 223 15.10 -15.19 -0.65
C THR A 223 14.53 -14.73 -2.00
N PHE A 224 13.80 -13.61 -2.08
CA PHE A 224 12.94 -13.32 -3.25
C PHE A 224 13.38 -12.20 -4.18
N PHE A 225 14.34 -11.35 -3.79
CA PHE A 225 14.88 -10.31 -4.68
C PHE A 225 15.26 -10.83 -6.09
N PRO A 226 15.89 -12.01 -6.27
CA PRO A 226 16.21 -12.51 -7.60
C PRO A 226 15.02 -13.09 -8.40
N LEU A 227 13.97 -13.59 -7.74
CA LEU A 227 12.80 -14.17 -8.42
C LEU A 227 11.80 -13.10 -8.88
N PHE A 228 11.66 -12.03 -8.09
CA PHE A 228 10.83 -10.86 -8.41
C PHE A 228 11.29 -10.15 -9.69
N MET A 229 12.61 -9.99 -9.88
CA MET A 229 13.18 -9.47 -11.14
C MET A 229 12.81 -10.34 -12.35
N PHE A 230 12.76 -11.66 -12.19
CA PHE A 230 12.51 -12.60 -13.30
C PHE A 230 11.07 -12.51 -13.85
N VAL A 231 10.08 -12.24 -12.99
CA VAL A 231 8.68 -12.11 -13.42
C VAL A 231 8.40 -10.74 -14.03
N ILE A 232 9.02 -9.67 -13.50
CA ILE A 232 8.90 -8.30 -14.08
C ILE A 232 9.45 -8.23 -15.50
N ILE A 233 10.58 -8.90 -15.78
CA ILE A 233 11.17 -8.97 -17.12
C ILE A 233 10.22 -9.64 -18.11
N ARG A 234 9.38 -10.59 -17.67
CA ARG A 234 8.43 -11.30 -18.55
C ARG A 234 7.13 -10.52 -18.79
N VAL A 235 6.60 -9.79 -17.81
CA VAL A 235 5.34 -9.04 -17.97
C VAL A 235 5.50 -7.80 -18.87
N ASN A 236 6.64 -7.12 -18.83
CA ASN A 236 6.92 -5.99 -19.73
C ASN A 236 7.29 -6.40 -21.17
N CYS A 237 7.55 -7.68 -21.44
CA CYS A 237 7.81 -8.18 -22.80
C CYS A 237 6.54 -8.50 -23.62
N ILE A 238 5.34 -8.22 -23.10
CA ILE A 238 4.06 -8.57 -23.78
C ILE A 238 3.38 -7.35 -24.43
N LYS A 239 3.90 -6.13 -24.30
CA LYS A 239 3.47 -5.00 -25.15
C LYS A 239 4.48 -4.82 -26.28
N PRO A 240 4.12 -5.08 -27.56
CA PRO A 240 4.96 -4.62 -28.66
C PRO A 240 5.03 -3.10 -28.60
N LEU A 241 6.24 -2.56 -28.51
CA LEU A 241 6.51 -1.14 -28.71
C LEU A 241 6.12 -0.78 -30.15
N THR A 242 4.92 -0.27 -30.34
CA THR A 242 4.60 0.49 -31.55
C THR A 242 5.03 1.93 -31.31
N VAL A 243 6.13 2.29 -31.99
CA VAL A 243 6.59 3.66 -32.24
C VAL A 243 5.56 4.40 -33.09
#